data_AF-A0A7C3ADW1-F1
#
_entry.id   AF-A0A7C3ADW1-F1
#
_cell.length_a   1.000
_cell.length_b   1.000
_cell.length_c   1.000
_cell.angle_alpha   90.00
_cell.angle_beta   90.00
_cell.angle_gamma   90.00
#
_symmetry.space_group_name_H-M   'P 1'
#
loop_
_entity.id
_entity.type
_entity.pdbx_description
1 polymer ?
#
loop_
_entity_poly.entity_id
_entity_poly.type
_entity_poly.pdbx_seq_one_letter_code
_entity_poly.pdbx_strand_id
1 'polypeptide(L)'
;MPTSAKIISDPCWNLNSELVAFAMAGAAESNPSPPGTKKKNSEGKLQRDVYCYDIVDNRIDPLVLSPADDAEPSWCPTDPDKLAFSRGTDGHRQIWLIKFYRNRPPEEEQLTKYGGEHPIWLPDGTGIIYETNGQIWLVDVRTKISKPIMVEGEPVFGFYPFVR
;
A
#
# COMPACT_ATOMS: atom_id res chain seq x y z
N MET A 1 -5.27 15.75 -29.36
CA MET A 1 -4.44 15.88 -28.14
C MET A 1 -4.43 14.52 -27.48
N PRO A 2 -3.30 13.78 -27.40
CA PRO A 2 -3.28 12.59 -26.57
C PRO A 2 -3.44 13.02 -25.11
N THR A 3 -4.52 12.58 -24.47
CA THR A 3 -4.76 12.75 -23.04
C THR A 3 -3.81 11.83 -22.28
N SER A 4 -2.81 12.41 -21.63
CA SER A 4 -1.92 11.71 -20.70
C SER A 4 -2.62 11.45 -19.36
N ALA A 5 -3.56 10.49 -19.34
CA ALA A 5 -4.21 10.10 -18.10
C ALA A 5 -3.23 9.31 -17.22
N LYS A 6 -2.96 9.81 -16.00
CA LYS A 6 -2.28 9.04 -14.96
C LYS A 6 -3.32 8.19 -14.24
N ILE A 7 -3.07 6.89 -14.10
CA ILE A 7 -3.92 6.01 -13.31
C ILE A 7 -3.41 6.06 -11.87
N ILE A 8 -4.25 6.58 -10.98
CA ILE A 8 -4.01 6.68 -9.54
C ILE A 8 -5.00 5.73 -8.87
N SER A 9 -4.54 4.94 -7.90
CA SER A 9 -5.41 4.08 -7.10
C SER A 9 -5.15 4.25 -5.60
N ASP A 10 -6.16 3.89 -4.81
CA ASP A 10 -6.08 3.70 -3.37
C ASP A 10 -5.56 4.93 -2.59
N PRO A 11 -6.14 6.14 -2.79
CA PRO A 11 -5.69 7.32 -2.08
C PRO A 11 -6.01 7.22 -0.59
N CYS A 12 -5.06 7.57 0.28
CA CYS A 12 -5.29 7.75 1.71
C CYS A 12 -4.68 9.06 2.23
N TRP A 13 -5.41 9.72 3.12
CA TRP A 13 -4.97 10.97 3.74
C TRP A 13 -4.06 10.71 4.93
N ASN A 14 -3.02 11.52 5.08
CA ASN A 14 -2.27 11.58 6.34
C ASN A 14 -3.07 12.33 7.42
N LEU A 15 -2.66 12.19 8.68
CA LEU A 15 -3.37 12.77 9.83
C LEU A 15 -3.46 14.29 9.81
N ASN A 16 -2.52 14.98 9.17
CA ASN A 16 -2.50 16.44 9.11
C ASN A 16 -3.33 17.01 7.95
N SER A 17 -3.94 16.17 7.11
CA SER A 17 -4.63 16.58 5.87
C SER A 17 -3.73 17.33 4.88
N GLU A 18 -2.42 17.09 4.96
CA GLU A 18 -1.39 17.74 4.14
C GLU A 18 -0.98 16.84 2.97
N LEU A 19 -1.06 15.52 3.15
CA LEU A 19 -0.59 14.54 2.19
C LEU A 19 -1.69 13.55 1.81
N VAL A 20 -1.79 13.28 0.51
CA VAL A 20 -2.53 12.13 -0.04
C VAL A 20 -1.52 11.12 -0.55
N ALA A 21 -1.41 9.96 0.08
CA ALA A 21 -0.62 8.86 -0.46
C ALA A 21 -1.45 8.06 -1.47
N PHE A 22 -0.84 7.63 -2.56
CA PHE A 22 -1.51 6.84 -3.61
C PHE A 22 -0.51 5.96 -4.37
N ALA A 23 -1.03 4.90 -4.99
CA ALA A 23 -0.23 4.05 -5.87
C ALA A 23 -0.27 4.59 -7.31
N MET A 24 0.87 4.53 -8.01
CA MET A 24 0.97 4.95 -9.41
C MET A 24 1.81 3.97 -10.23
N ALA A 25 1.21 3.48 -11.32
CA ALA A 25 1.93 2.84 -12.42
C ALA A 25 2.19 3.89 -13.52
N GLY A 26 3.35 3.87 -14.16
CA GLY A 26 3.63 4.81 -15.24
C GLY A 26 2.74 4.57 -16.45
N ALA A 27 2.13 5.65 -16.93
CA ALA A 27 1.57 5.68 -18.27
C ALA A 27 2.71 5.59 -19.31
N ALA A 28 2.45 4.92 -20.43
CA ALA A 28 3.40 4.82 -21.54
C ALA A 28 3.78 6.20 -22.13
N GLU A 29 2.94 7.24 -21.94
CA GLU A 29 2.98 8.46 -22.76
C GLU A 29 2.95 9.80 -22.01
N SER A 30 2.94 9.86 -20.67
CA SER A 30 3.03 11.16 -19.98
C SER A 30 4.48 11.63 -19.90
N ASN A 31 4.82 12.79 -20.47
CA ASN A 31 6.10 13.47 -20.24
C ASN A 31 5.88 14.69 -19.32
N PRO A 32 6.61 14.85 -18.20
CA PRO A 32 7.47 13.84 -17.56
C PRO A 32 6.65 12.90 -16.66
N SER A 33 6.85 11.59 -16.84
CA SER A 33 6.46 10.62 -15.81
C SER A 33 7.40 10.78 -14.61
N PRO A 34 6.92 10.62 -13.36
CA PRO A 34 7.80 10.60 -12.21
C PRO A 34 8.94 9.57 -12.38
N PRO A 35 10.13 9.82 -11.83
CA PRO A 35 11.23 8.86 -11.87
C PRO A 35 10.79 7.49 -11.33
N GLY A 36 11.04 6.41 -12.06
CA GLY A 36 10.72 5.04 -11.61
C GLY A 36 9.42 4.43 -12.16
N THR A 37 8.61 5.18 -12.89
CA THR A 37 7.24 4.73 -13.26
C THR A 37 7.14 3.76 -14.46
N LYS A 38 8.18 3.56 -15.28
CA LYS A 38 8.16 2.60 -16.42
C LYS A 38 8.75 1.23 -16.07
N LYS A 39 8.46 0.70 -14.88
CA LYS A 39 8.94 -0.62 -14.41
C LYS A 39 7.98 -1.73 -14.83
N LYS A 40 8.50 -2.88 -15.25
CA LYS A 40 7.73 -4.10 -15.53
C LYS A 40 8.40 -5.31 -14.88
N ASN A 41 7.62 -6.29 -14.43
CA ASN A 41 8.15 -7.59 -14.00
C ASN A 41 8.50 -8.49 -15.21
N SER A 42 8.98 -9.70 -14.92
CA SER A 42 9.27 -10.77 -15.89
C SER A 42 8.10 -11.11 -16.81
N GLU A 43 6.86 -10.94 -16.34
CA GLU A 43 5.62 -11.19 -17.09
C GLU A 43 5.16 -9.98 -17.92
N GLY A 44 5.90 -8.86 -17.87
CA GLY A 44 5.56 -7.63 -18.59
C GLY A 44 4.47 -6.76 -17.94
N LYS A 45 4.01 -7.11 -16.73
CA LYS A 45 3.05 -6.33 -15.93
C LYS A 45 3.75 -5.11 -15.34
N LEU A 46 3.14 -3.93 -15.48
CA LEU A 46 3.63 -2.69 -14.87
C LEU A 46 3.71 -2.83 -13.35
N GLN A 47 4.79 -2.33 -12.77
CA GLN A 47 4.98 -2.26 -11.32
C GLN A 47 4.59 -0.86 -10.83
N ARG A 48 3.85 -0.79 -9.74
CA ARG A 48 3.49 0.47 -9.06
C ARG A 48 4.53 0.80 -7.99
N ASP A 49 4.68 2.10 -7.77
CA ASP A 49 5.34 2.67 -6.60
C ASP A 49 4.30 3.49 -5.82
N VAL A 50 4.58 3.77 -4.54
CA VAL A 50 3.74 4.66 -3.72
C VAL A 50 4.32 6.06 -3.74
N TYR A 51 3.48 7.04 -4.02
CA TYR A 51 3.80 8.47 -4.01
C TYR A 51 2.90 9.18 -3.00
N CYS A 52 3.26 10.40 -2.63
CA CYS A 52 2.38 11.34 -1.98
C CYS A 52 2.19 12.59 -2.83
N TYR A 53 0.99 13.17 -2.75
CA TYR A 53 0.71 14.53 -3.20
C TYR A 53 0.70 15.42 -1.95
N ASP A 54 1.61 16.39 -1.94
CA ASP A 54 1.67 17.46 -0.95
C ASP A 54 0.77 18.61 -1.41
N ILE A 55 -0.31 18.85 -0.67
CA ILE A 55 -1.28 19.90 -1.00
C ILE A 55 -0.76 21.31 -0.70
N VAL A 56 0.17 21.43 0.24
CA VAL A 56 0.71 22.73 0.69
C VAL A 56 1.72 23.23 -0.35
N ASP A 57 2.64 22.35 -0.76
CA ASP A 57 3.67 22.64 -1.75
C ASP A 57 3.20 22.41 -3.19
N ASN A 58 2.01 21.81 -3.38
CA ASN A 58 1.43 21.43 -4.66
C ASN A 58 2.41 20.61 -5.53
N ARG A 59 2.98 19.55 -4.96
CA ARG A 59 3.95 18.68 -5.63
C ARG A 59 3.69 17.20 -5.33
N ILE A 60 4.25 16.34 -6.18
CA ILE A 60 4.21 14.89 -6.00
C ILE A 60 5.62 14.42 -5.65
N ASP A 61 5.75 13.76 -4.51
CA ASP A 61 7.01 13.20 -4.03
C ASP A 61 6.92 11.66 -3.95
N PRO A 62 8.02 10.94 -4.24
CA PRO A 62 8.08 9.50 -4.06
C PRO A 62 8.10 9.15 -2.56
N LEU A 63 7.33 8.14 -2.17
CA LEU A 63 7.22 7.71 -0.77
C LEU A 63 7.80 6.31 -0.54
N VAL A 64 7.49 5.37 -1.45
CA VAL A 64 8.05 4.02 -1.48
C VAL A 64 8.45 3.71 -2.91
N LEU A 65 9.73 3.41 -3.12
CA LEU A 65 10.29 3.04 -4.43
C LEU A 65 10.97 1.69 -4.33
N SER A 66 10.48 0.70 -5.09
CA SER A 66 11.12 -0.61 -5.14
C SER A 66 11.03 -1.26 -6.53
N PRO A 67 11.72 -2.40 -6.75
CA PRO A 67 11.53 -3.21 -7.95
C PRO A 67 10.19 -3.99 -7.96
N ALA A 68 9.48 -4.05 -6.83
CA ALA A 68 8.25 -4.79 -6.64
C ALA A 68 7.02 -3.91 -6.94
N ASP A 69 5.82 -4.51 -6.91
CA ASP A 69 4.55 -3.81 -7.11
C ASP A 69 4.02 -3.30 -5.76
N ASP A 70 4.34 -2.05 -5.43
CA ASP A 70 3.91 -1.38 -4.19
C ASP A 70 2.59 -0.63 -4.39
N ALA A 71 1.58 -0.95 -3.59
CA ALA A 71 0.25 -0.34 -3.71
C ALA A 71 -0.56 -0.33 -2.41
N GLU A 72 -1.80 0.13 -2.52
CA GLU A 72 -2.79 0.21 -1.42
C GLU A 72 -2.22 0.86 -0.15
N PRO A 73 -1.66 2.08 -0.25
CA PRO A 73 -1.13 2.77 0.92
C PRO A 73 -2.25 3.09 1.92
N SER A 74 -1.93 3.01 3.21
CA SER A 74 -2.84 3.25 4.31
C SER A 74 -2.08 3.86 5.50
N TRP A 75 -2.32 5.14 5.79
CA TRP A 75 -1.69 5.83 6.92
C TRP A 75 -2.20 5.31 8.26
N CYS A 76 -1.31 5.21 9.24
CA CYS A 76 -1.69 4.86 10.61
C CYS A 76 -2.51 6.00 11.24
N PRO A 77 -3.67 5.71 11.85
CA PRO A 77 -4.56 6.73 12.41
C PRO A 77 -4.05 7.33 13.73
N THR A 78 -3.04 6.74 14.36
CA THR A 78 -2.47 7.22 15.64
C THR A 78 -1.01 7.62 15.55
N ASP A 79 -0.38 7.46 14.38
CA ASP A 79 1.04 7.76 14.16
C ASP A 79 1.27 8.28 12.74
N PRO A 80 1.50 9.59 12.54
CA PRO A 80 1.64 10.19 11.21
C PRO A 80 2.91 9.75 10.47
N ASP A 81 3.86 9.11 11.16
CA ASP A 81 5.11 8.64 10.58
C ASP A 81 5.02 7.17 10.14
N LYS A 82 3.84 6.55 10.14
CA LYS A 82 3.62 5.15 9.74
C LYS A 82 2.64 5.01 8.58
N LEU A 83 3.08 4.26 7.56
CA LEU A 83 2.25 3.89 6.42
C LEU A 83 2.31 2.38 6.18
N ALA A 84 1.16 1.72 6.19
CA ALA A 84 1.03 0.35 5.71
C ALA A 84 0.79 0.35 4.21
N PHE A 85 1.27 -0.66 3.51
CA PHE A 85 1.06 -0.85 2.07
C PHE A 85 1.18 -2.33 1.72
N SER A 86 0.70 -2.72 0.55
CA SER A 86 0.89 -4.07 0.03
C SER A 86 1.97 -4.09 -1.05
N ARG A 87 2.94 -4.99 -0.89
CA ARG A 87 4.06 -5.19 -1.82
C ARG A 87 3.95 -6.54 -2.49
N GLY A 88 3.98 -6.55 -3.82
CA GLY A 88 3.87 -7.75 -4.64
C GLY A 88 5.16 -8.12 -5.36
N THR A 89 5.62 -9.36 -5.17
CA THR A 89 6.71 -9.96 -5.95
C THR A 89 6.22 -11.27 -6.56
N ASP A 90 6.33 -11.42 -7.88
CA ASP A 90 5.96 -12.64 -8.62
C ASP A 90 4.57 -13.20 -8.26
N GLY A 91 3.57 -12.33 -8.14
CA GLY A 91 2.19 -12.70 -7.84
C GLY A 91 1.88 -12.94 -6.37
N HIS A 92 2.86 -12.81 -5.47
CA HIS A 92 2.66 -12.93 -4.02
C HIS A 92 2.72 -11.56 -3.35
N ARG A 93 1.60 -11.14 -2.74
CA ARG A 93 1.49 -9.86 -2.02
C ARG A 93 1.52 -10.05 -0.53
N GLN A 94 2.14 -9.11 0.17
CA GLN A 94 2.27 -9.11 1.63
C GLN A 94 2.04 -7.71 2.15
N ILE A 95 1.60 -7.58 3.41
CA ILE A 95 1.52 -6.30 4.08
C ILE A 95 2.90 -5.91 4.59
N TRP A 96 3.31 -4.70 4.25
CA TRP A 96 4.51 -4.03 4.70
C TRP A 96 4.13 -2.75 5.44
N LEU A 97 5.04 -2.33 6.32
CA LEU A 97 4.96 -1.09 7.06
C LEU A 97 6.23 -0.30 6.79
N ILE A 98 6.10 0.97 6.43
CA ILE A 98 7.20 1.92 6.40
C ILE A 98 7.06 2.92 7.55
N LYS A 99 8.17 3.20 8.21
CA LYS A 99 8.32 4.19 9.27
C LYS A 99 9.21 5.32 8.80
N PHE A 100 8.71 6.54 8.85
CA PHE A 100 9.44 7.74 8.49
C PHE A 100 10.15 8.33 9.70
N TYR A 101 11.29 8.97 9.45
CA TYR A 101 12.05 9.67 10.48
C TYR A 101 12.56 10.98 9.91
N ARG A 102 12.60 12.03 10.75
CA ARG A 102 13.10 13.34 10.31
C ARG A 102 14.60 13.35 9.99
N ASN A 103 15.39 12.55 10.72
CA ASN A 103 16.85 12.66 10.73
C ASN A 103 17.56 11.39 10.25
N ARG A 104 16.84 10.43 9.65
CA ARG A 104 17.41 9.20 9.13
C ARG A 104 16.53 8.60 8.02
N PRO A 105 17.07 7.68 7.20
CA PRO A 105 16.28 7.01 6.18
C PRO A 105 15.06 6.28 6.77
N PRO A 106 13.96 6.15 6.02
CA PRO A 106 12.83 5.34 6.42
C PRO A 106 13.22 3.89 6.70
N GLU A 107 12.51 3.24 7.60
CA GLU A 107 12.64 1.80 7.86
C GLU A 107 11.41 1.07 7.35
N GLU A 108 11.61 0.02 6.57
CA GLU A 108 10.54 -0.85 6.10
C GLU A 108 10.57 -2.18 6.87
N GLU A 109 9.39 -2.70 7.19
CA GLU A 109 9.24 -4.03 7.77
C GLU A 109 8.07 -4.80 7.15
N GLN A 110 8.32 -6.07 6.84
CA GLN A 110 7.27 -7.00 6.45
C GLN A 110 6.46 -7.42 7.69
N LEU A 111 5.13 -7.35 7.59
CA LEU A 111 4.20 -7.73 8.66
C LEU A 111 3.57 -9.11 8.43
N THR A 112 3.29 -9.49 7.19
CA THR A 112 2.68 -10.80 6.85
C THR A 112 3.59 -11.66 5.99
N LYS A 113 3.43 -13.00 6.07
CA LYS A 113 4.23 -13.97 5.30
C LYS A 113 3.42 -14.85 4.33
N TYR A 114 2.09 -14.87 4.47
CA TYR A 114 1.21 -15.81 3.76
C TYR A 114 0.08 -15.09 3.00
N GLY A 115 0.39 -13.91 2.46
CA GLY A 115 -0.56 -13.09 1.73
C GLY A 115 -0.87 -11.79 2.46
N GLY A 116 -1.39 -10.82 1.72
CA GLY A 116 -1.82 -9.55 2.27
C GLY A 116 -2.04 -8.48 1.24
N GLU A 117 -3.28 -8.04 1.11
CA GLU A 117 -3.74 -6.92 0.30
C GLU A 117 -4.77 -6.09 1.06
N HIS A 118 -5.06 -4.88 0.56
CA HIS A 118 -6.04 -3.93 1.07
C HIS A 118 -5.89 -3.64 2.58
N PRO A 119 -4.72 -3.16 3.05
CA PRO A 119 -4.51 -2.90 4.48
C PRO A 119 -5.39 -1.76 5.01
N ILE A 120 -6.09 -2.03 6.10
CA ILE A 120 -6.90 -1.06 6.84
C ILE A 120 -6.49 -1.09 8.31
N TRP A 121 -6.03 0.04 8.84
CA TRP A 121 -5.64 0.12 10.24
C TRP A 121 -6.83 0.01 11.19
N LEU A 122 -6.59 -0.61 12.35
CA LEU A 122 -7.47 -0.44 13.50
C LEU A 122 -7.40 1.01 14.00
N PRO A 123 -8.50 1.56 14.56
CA PRO A 123 -8.54 2.95 15.02
C PRO A 123 -7.49 3.31 16.07
N ASP A 124 -7.00 2.33 16.84
CA ASP A 124 -5.96 2.51 17.85
C ASP A 124 -4.52 2.37 17.30
N GLY A 125 -4.37 2.01 16.02
CA GLY A 125 -3.07 1.80 15.36
C GLY A 125 -2.32 0.55 15.83
N THR A 126 -2.95 -0.37 16.56
CA THR A 126 -2.27 -1.57 17.09
C THR A 126 -2.25 -2.73 16.10
N GLY A 127 -3.17 -2.73 15.14
CA GLY A 127 -3.34 -3.81 14.18
C GLY A 127 -3.79 -3.30 12.81
N ILE A 128 -3.67 -4.19 11.83
CA ILE A 128 -4.11 -3.97 10.45
C ILE A 128 -5.01 -5.12 10.02
N ILE A 129 -6.22 -4.78 9.57
CA ILE A 129 -7.10 -5.69 8.83
C ILE A 129 -6.59 -5.76 7.40
N TYR A 130 -6.54 -6.95 6.83
CA TYR A 130 -6.11 -7.18 5.46
C TYR A 130 -6.84 -8.35 4.83
N GLU A 131 -6.81 -8.43 3.51
CA GLU A 131 -7.36 -9.55 2.74
C GLU A 131 -6.24 -10.52 2.32
N THR A 132 -6.49 -11.82 2.44
CA THR A 132 -5.66 -12.87 1.82
C THR A 132 -6.55 -13.97 1.28
N ASN A 133 -6.43 -14.27 -0.02
CA ASN A 133 -7.30 -15.21 -0.73
C ASN A 133 -8.81 -14.93 -0.50
N GLY A 134 -9.20 -13.66 -0.50
CA GLY A 134 -10.57 -13.23 -0.23
C GLY A 134 -10.98 -13.25 1.24
N GLN A 135 -10.26 -13.92 2.13
CA GLN A 135 -10.58 -13.97 3.56
C GLN A 135 -10.01 -12.75 4.28
N ILE A 136 -10.75 -12.24 5.27
CA ILE A 136 -10.32 -11.12 6.12
C ILE A 136 -9.52 -11.63 7.32
N TRP A 137 -8.37 -11.01 7.53
CA TRP A 137 -7.42 -11.32 8.60
C TRP A 137 -7.03 -10.04 9.35
N LEU A 138 -6.57 -10.21 10.58
CA LEU A 138 -5.99 -9.16 11.40
C LEU A 138 -4.55 -9.53 11.76
N VAL A 139 -3.60 -8.65 11.45
CA VAL A 139 -2.23 -8.72 11.95
C VAL A 139 -2.02 -7.71 13.07
N ASP A 140 -1.45 -8.17 14.19
CA ASP A 140 -0.93 -7.29 15.23
C ASP A 140 0.41 -6.71 14.78
N VAL A 141 0.52 -5.39 14.73
CA VAL A 141 1.67 -4.69 14.12
C VAL A 141 2.97 -4.94 14.89
N ARG A 142 2.89 -5.15 16.21
CA ARG A 142 4.08 -5.32 17.06
C ARG A 142 4.59 -6.77 17.03
N THR A 143 3.68 -7.73 17.15
CA THR A 143 4.01 -9.16 17.28
C THR A 143 4.05 -9.86 15.92
N LYS A 144 3.45 -9.27 14.88
CA LYS A 144 3.33 -9.84 13.52
C LYS A 144 2.51 -11.13 13.48
N ILE A 145 1.75 -11.39 14.54
CA ILE A 145 0.84 -12.52 14.62
C ILE A 145 -0.43 -12.16 13.86
N SER A 146 -0.79 -13.02 12.91
CA SER A 146 -2.01 -12.88 12.12
C SER A 146 -3.06 -13.89 12.56
N LYS A 147 -4.33 -13.48 12.57
CA LYS A 147 -5.48 -14.35 12.83
C LYS A 147 -6.63 -14.05 11.87
N PRO A 148 -7.42 -15.06 11.45
CA PRO A 148 -8.59 -14.81 10.64
C PRO A 148 -9.66 -14.08 11.44
N ILE A 149 -10.44 -13.25 10.78
CA ILE A 149 -11.67 -12.70 11.34
C ILE A 149 -12.79 -13.73 11.15
N MET A 150 -13.46 -14.05 12.26
CA MET A 150 -14.51 -15.06 12.34
C MET A 150 -15.78 -14.46 12.92
N VAL A 151 -16.94 -14.85 12.39
CA VAL A 151 -18.26 -14.51 12.94
C VAL A 151 -19.00 -15.83 13.16
N GLU A 152 -19.42 -16.09 14.40
CA GLU A 152 -20.10 -17.34 14.78
C GLU A 152 -19.33 -18.64 14.44
N GLY A 153 -17.99 -18.56 14.37
CA GLY A 153 -17.13 -19.68 14.02
C GLY A 153 -16.85 -19.82 12.52
N GLU A 154 -17.46 -18.98 11.68
CA GLU A 154 -17.29 -18.98 10.23
C GLU A 154 -16.35 -17.86 9.76
N PRO A 155 -15.51 -18.12 8.74
CA PRO A 155 -14.57 -17.13 8.22
C PRO A 155 -15.29 -15.99 7.48
N VAL A 156 -14.84 -14.76 7.71
CA VAL A 156 -15.34 -13.57 7.01
C VAL A 156 -14.52 -13.32 5.75
N PHE A 157 -15.19 -13.00 4.65
CA PHE A 157 -14.58 -12.68 3.35
C PHE A 157 -14.81 -11.22 2.97
N GLY A 158 -13.87 -10.65 2.22
CA GLY A 158 -13.92 -9.30 1.66
C GLY A 158 -14.75 -9.19 0.39
N PHE A 159 -14.65 -8.04 -0.28
CA PHE A 159 -15.45 -7.71 -1.46
C PHE A 159 -14.99 -8.40 -2.76
N TYR A 160 -13.83 -9.09 -2.76
CA TYR A 160 -13.32 -9.85 -3.90
C TYR A 160 -13.00 -11.32 -3.54
N PRO A 161 -14.01 -12.17 -3.28
CA PRO A 161 -13.75 -13.59 -3.11
C PRO A 161 -13.23 -14.19 -4.43
N PHE A 162 -11.92 -14.42 -4.53
CA PHE A 162 -11.37 -15.29 -5.56
C PHE A 162 -11.76 -16.73 -5.22
N VAL A 163 -12.88 -17.18 -5.79
CA VAL A 163 -13.18 -18.61 -5.89
C VAL A 163 -12.33 -19.14 -7.04
N ARG A 164 -11.36 -20.01 -6.74
CA ARG A 164 -10.77 -20.89 -7.74
C ARG A 164 -11.64 -22.12 -7.94
#